data_AF-A0A353PUR7-F1
#
_entry.id   AF-A0A353PUR7-F1
#
_cell.length_a   1.000
_cell.length_b   1.000
_cell.length_c   1.000
_cell.angle_alpha   90.00
_cell.angle_beta   90.00
_cell.angle_gamma   90.00
#
_symmetry.space_group_name_H-M   'P 1'
#
loop_
_entity.id
_entity.type
_entity.pdbx_description
1 polymer ?
#
loop_
_entity_poly.entity_id
_entity_poly.type
_entity_poly.pdbx_seq_one_letter_code
_entity_poly.pdbx_strand_id
1 'polypeptide(L)'
;EIDIRNIIQRLEKTRAAIEVMKLNEEIARKALRLSEEAYNAGLLEYLDLKDAETSLLQAELGVLSEKFNYSIGLLDLEKAIGISF
;
A
#
# COMPACT_ATOMS: atom_id res chain seq x y z
N GLU A 1 5.51 -29.05 -10.33
CA GLU A 1 5.64 -28.83 -8.88
C GLU A 1 6.31 -27.49 -8.51
N ILE A 2 7.30 -27.02 -9.30
CA ILE A 2 8.01 -25.74 -9.07
C ILE A 2 7.09 -24.50 -9.12
N ASP A 3 6.05 -24.51 -9.95
CA ASP A 3 5.19 -23.32 -10.16
C ASP A 3 4.33 -22.94 -8.95
N ILE A 4 3.71 -23.90 -8.26
CA ILE A 4 2.85 -23.63 -7.09
C ILE A 4 3.67 -23.05 -5.94
N ARG A 5 4.86 -23.59 -5.68
CA ARG A 5 5.77 -23.10 -4.64
C ARG A 5 6.21 -21.66 -4.91
N ASN A 6 6.48 -21.32 -6.17
CA ASN A 6 6.83 -19.97 -6.57
C ASN A 6 5.65 -18.99 -6.39
N ILE A 7 4.42 -19.41 -6.71
CA ILE A 7 3.22 -18.60 -6.50
C ILE A 7 3.01 -18.32 -5.01
N ILE A 8 3.13 -19.35 -4.14
CA ILE A 8 3.01 -19.18 -2.69
C ILE A 8 4.08 -18.23 -2.14
N GLN A 9 5.34 -18.37 -2.56
CA GLN A 9 6.40 -17.46 -2.15
C GLN A 9 6.14 -16.02 -2.58
N ARG A 10 5.59 -15.81 -3.79
CA ARG A 10 5.21 -14.48 -4.27
C ARG A 10 4.09 -13.88 -3.42
N LEU A 11 3.07 -14.68 -3.09
CA LEU A 11 1.97 -14.25 -2.23
C LEU A 11 2.44 -13.82 -0.84
N GLU A 12 3.34 -14.58 -0.21
CA GLU A 12 3.91 -14.22 1.08
C GLU A 12 4.71 -12.91 1.01
N LYS A 13 5.49 -12.70 -0.07
CA LYS A 13 6.23 -11.45 -0.29
C LYS A 13 5.30 -10.26 -0.45
N THR A 14 4.27 -10.38 -1.29
CA THR A 14 3.27 -9.33 -1.50
C THR A 14 2.50 -9.03 -0.22
N ARG A 15 2.16 -10.07 0.56
CA ARG A 15 1.52 -9.88 1.88
C ARG A 15 2.42 -9.08 2.84
N ALA A 16 3.70 -9.43 2.93
CA ALA A 16 4.65 -8.68 3.75
C ALA A 16 4.82 -7.24 3.25
N ALA A 17 4.84 -7.03 1.93
CA ALA A 17 4.91 -5.70 1.33
C ALA A 17 3.68 -4.84 1.67
N ILE A 18 2.47 -5.42 1.65
CA ILE A 18 1.23 -4.72 2.07
C ILE A 18 1.37 -4.22 3.51
N GLU A 19 1.88 -5.03 4.43
CA GLU A 19 2.04 -4.62 5.84
C GLU A 19 3.04 -3.47 5.98
N VAL A 20 4.16 -3.50 5.25
CA VAL A 20 5.11 -2.37 5.22
C VAL A 20 4.47 -1.11 4.63
N MET A 21 3.71 -1.25 3.54
CA MET A 21 3.04 -0.11 2.91
C MET A 21 1.98 0.51 3.81
N LYS A 22 1.24 -0.28 4.60
CA LYS A 22 0.31 0.24 5.61
C LYS A 22 1.00 1.06 6.70
N LEU A 23 2.20 0.64 7.13
CA LEU A 23 2.99 1.43 8.08
C LEU A 23 3.42 2.77 7.47
N ASN A 24 3.82 2.78 6.19
CA ASN A 24 4.14 4.02 5.49
C ASN A 24 2.92 4.93 5.32
N GLU A 25 1.75 4.37 5.03
CA GLU A 25 0.47 5.08 5.00
C GLU A 25 0.16 5.73 6.36
N GLU A 26 0.37 5.01 7.46
CA GLU A 26 0.18 5.55 8.80
C GLU A 26 1.15 6.70 9.09
N ILE A 27 2.42 6.59 8.70
CA ILE A 27 3.41 7.66 8.85
C ILE A 27 2.99 8.89 8.04
N ALA A 28 2.61 8.72 6.77
CA ALA A 28 2.15 9.81 5.91
C ALA A 28 0.88 10.48 6.47
N ARG A 29 -0.05 9.71 7.04
CA ARG A 29 -1.25 10.22 7.70
C ARG A 29 -0.92 11.05 8.94
N LYS A 30 0.09 10.64 9.71
CA LYS A 30 0.58 11.42 10.86
C LYS A 30 1.27 12.71 10.40
N ALA A 31 2.06 12.65 9.33
CA ALA A 31 2.72 13.82 8.75
C ALA A 31 1.69 14.85 8.26
N LEU A 32 0.67 14.43 7.51
CA LEU A 32 -0.39 15.33 7.06
C LEU A 32 -1.08 16.03 8.23
N ARG A 33 -1.45 15.29 9.28
CA ARG A 33 -2.07 15.91 10.47
C ARG A 33 -1.20 16.99 11.11
N LEU A 34 0.11 16.75 11.23
CA LEU A 34 1.05 17.75 11.76
C LEU A 34 1.15 18.96 10.81
N SER A 35 1.14 18.72 9.50
CA SER A 35 1.12 19.80 8.50
C SER A 35 -0.16 20.63 8.56
N GLU A 36 -1.32 20.00 8.76
CA GLU A 36 -2.60 20.69 8.96
C GLU A 36 -2.56 21.57 10.21
N GLU A 37 -2.03 21.05 11.33
CA GLU A 37 -1.86 21.81 12.58
C GLU A 37 -0.94 23.03 12.38
N ALA A 38 0.21 22.84 11.72
CA ALA A 38 1.16 23.91 11.45
C ALA A 38 0.61 24.97 10.47
N TYR A 39 -0.09 24.54 9.43
CA TYR A 39 -0.76 25.44 8.47
C TYR A 39 -1.82 26.30 9.16
N ASN A 40 -2.66 25.67 10.00
CA ASN A 40 -3.69 26.39 10.77
C ASN A 40 -3.10 27.38 11.78
N ALA A 41 -1.89 27.12 12.28
CA ALA A 41 -1.14 28.05 13.11
C ALA A 41 -0.41 29.16 12.31
N GLY A 42 -0.47 29.13 10.98
CA GLY A 42 0.24 30.07 10.10
C GLY A 42 1.75 29.83 10.00
N LEU A 43 2.22 28.63 10.37
CA LEU A 43 3.63 28.26 10.42
C LEU A 43 4.09 27.43 9.21
N LEU A 44 3.16 27.04 8.34
CA LEU A 44 3.42 26.22 7.16
C LEU A 44 2.79 26.86 5.92
N GLU A 45 3.45 26.76 4.77
CA GLU A 45 2.89 27.24 3.52
C GLU A 45 1.81 26.28 2.99
N TYR A 46 0.85 26.81 2.23
CA TYR A 46 -0.20 25.98 1.63
C TYR A 46 0.36 24.91 0.68
N LEU A 47 1.48 25.21 0.00
CA LEU A 47 2.12 24.26 -0.90
C LEU A 47 2.64 23.03 -0.14
N ASP A 48 3.30 23.24 1.00
CA ASP A 48 3.81 22.14 1.84
C ASP A 48 2.66 21.27 2.40
N LEU A 49 1.51 21.89 2.72
CA LEU A 49 0.31 21.14 3.09
C LEU A 49 -0.15 20.23 1.94
N LYS A 50 -0.16 20.73 0.70
CA LYS A 50 -0.53 19.94 -0.48
C LYS A 50 0.46 18.83 -0.80
N ASP A 51 1.74 19.04 -0.53
CA ASP A 51 2.75 18.00 -0.66
C ASP A 51 2.53 16.87 0.36
N ALA A 52 2.14 17.21 1.60
CA ALA A 52 1.78 16.22 2.61
C ALA A 52 0.50 15.43 2.24
N GLU A 53 -0.53 16.11 1.72
CA GLU A 53 -1.75 15.44 1.21
C GLU A 53 -1.42 14.49 0.06
N THR A 54 -0.60 14.94 -0.88
CA THR A 54 -0.17 14.13 -2.03
C THR A 54 0.63 12.92 -1.59
N SER A 55 1.51 13.08 -0.60
CA SER A 55 2.30 11.98 -0.03
C SER A 55 1.42 10.90 0.60
N LEU A 56 0.36 11.30 1.33
CA LEU A 56 -0.62 10.35 1.87
C LEU A 56 -1.36 9.61 0.76
N LEU A 57 -1.86 10.33 -0.25
CA LEU A 57 -2.54 9.72 -1.39
C LEU A 57 -1.66 8.71 -2.13
N GLN A 58 -0.38 9.02 -2.32
CA GLN A 58 0.57 8.09 -2.93
C GLN A 58 0.77 6.83 -2.08
N ALA A 59 0.86 6.97 -0.76
CA ALA A 59 0.97 5.82 0.14
C ALA A 59 -0.29 4.95 0.11
N GLU A 60 -1.48 5.55 0.14
CA GLU A 60 -2.76 4.84 0.05
C GLU A 60 -2.91 4.10 -1.30
N LEU A 61 -2.51 4.75 -2.41
CA LEU A 61 -2.47 4.13 -3.74
C LEU A 61 -1.50 2.94 -3.79
N GLY A 62 -0.34 3.05 -3.15
CA GLY A 62 0.62 1.95 -3.03
C GLY A 62 0.03 0.73 -2.34
N VAL A 63 -0.61 0.92 -1.18
CA VAL A 63 -1.30 -0.15 -0.45
C VAL A 63 -2.38 -0.80 -1.31
N LEU A 64 -3.18 0.00 -2.01
CA LEU A 64 -4.25 -0.50 -2.86
C LEU A 64 -3.71 -1.32 -4.04
N SER A 65 -2.67 -0.82 -4.70
CA SER A 65 -2.03 -1.51 -5.82
C SER A 65 -1.48 -2.87 -5.39
N GLU A 66 -0.81 -2.95 -4.24
CA GLU A 66 -0.24 -4.21 -3.77
C GLU A 66 -1.32 -5.21 -3.30
N LYS A 67 -2.45 -4.72 -2.77
CA LYS A 67 -3.64 -5.57 -2.52
C LYS A 67 -4.19 -6.18 -3.81
N PHE A 68 -4.23 -5.43 -4.91
CA PHE A 68 -4.63 -5.99 -6.20
C PHE A 68 -3.63 -7.05 -6.71
N ASN A 69 -2.33 -6.80 -6.57
CA ASN A 69 -1.30 -7.78 -6.91
C ASN A 69 -1.46 -9.08 -6.11
N TYR A 70 -1.81 -8.97 -4.83
CA TYR A 70 -2.11 -10.14 -3.99
C TYR A 70 -3.33 -10.92 -4.49
N SER A 71 -4.42 -10.22 -4.78
CA SER A 71 -5.65 -10.84 -5.31
C SER A 71 -5.42 -11.54 -6.65
N ILE A 72 -4.67 -10.92 -7.57
CA ILE A 72 -4.28 -11.54 -8.84
C ILE A 72 -3.43 -12.79 -8.57
N GLY A 73 -2.50 -12.72 -7.60
CA GLY A 73 -1.70 -13.87 -7.21
C GLY A 73 -2.52 -15.03 -6.64
N LEU A 74 -3.63 -14.76 -5.94
CA LEU A 74 -4.56 -15.78 -5.46
C LEU A 74 -5.30 -16.44 -6.62
N LEU A 75 -5.76 -15.66 -7.60
CA LEU A 75 -6.39 -16.20 -8.81
C LEU A 75 -5.42 -17.09 -9.61
N ASP A 76 -4.15 -16.69 -9.72
CA ASP A 76 -3.10 -17.52 -10.32
C ASP A 76 -2.91 -18.84 -9.56
N LEU A 77 -2.96 -18.78 -8.22
CA LEU A 77 -2.86 -19.97 -7.38
C LEU A 77 -4.05 -20.90 -7.62
N GLU A 78 -5.28 -20.38 -7.56
CA GLU A 78 -6.53 -21.13 -7.81
C GLU A 78 -6.50 -21.86 -9.15
N LYS A 79 -6.05 -21.17 -10.21
CA LYS A 79 -5.85 -21.76 -11.53
C LYS A 79 -4.79 -22.86 -11.52
N ALA A 80 -3.67 -22.66 -10.83
CA ALA A 80 -2.58 -23.64 -10.76
C ALA A 80 -2.94 -24.92 -10.00
N ILE A 81 -3.83 -24.82 -9.01
CA ILE A 81 -4.32 -25.97 -8.22
C ILE A 81 -5.59 -26.61 -8.81
N GLY A 82 -6.14 -26.04 -9.90
CA GLY A 82 -7.25 -26.62 -10.64
C GLY A 82 -8.62 -26.46 -9.96
N ILE A 83 -8.76 -25.48 -9.06
CA ILE A 83 -10.01 -25.21 -8.31
C ILE A 83 -10.77 -24.02 -8.93
N SER A 84 -10.55 -23.73 -10.22
CA SER A 84 -11.29 -22.67 -10.92
C SER A 84 -12.78 -22.99 -10.92
N PHE A 85 -13.60 -22.04 -10.44
CA PHE A 85 -15.05 -22.04 -10.64
C PHE A 85 -15.41 -21.62 -12.07
#